data_AF-A0A9D2I221-F1
#
_entry.id   AF-A0A9D2I221-F1
#
_cell.length_a   1.000
_cell.length_b   1.000
_cell.length_c   1.000
_cell.angle_alpha   90.00
_cell.angle_beta   90.00
_cell.angle_gamma   90.00
#
_symmetry.space_group_name_H-M   'P 1'
#
loop_
_entity.id
_entity.type
_entity.pdbx_description
1 polymer ?
#
loop_
_entity_poly.entity_id
_entity_poly.type
_entity_poly.pdbx_seq_one_letter_code
_entity_poly.pdbx_strand_id
1 'polypeptide(L)'
;MIKLGDIDLKQVGKRIFDIRKSLNQTQAEFGAFLGDVDRSLISKWEQGKNLPNRERIEEIAKLAGISTDELLYGSLKDFHYKIFNEYWNETDIPSYFREIGKDKMFSEYFKSANFSDPYNEHSIRIYIYAFFKELDDYHSPTDKAALNTLEADIFNSAIVLNETYKSSFIRNGTIQIAFKDGMNPEIYKELIRVLGEAQKKVVKIAEENDIELKNITMIDGYFYNFFGLDDDDYLDSF
;
A
#
# COMPACT_ATOMS: atom_id res chain seq x y z
N MET A 1 -10.22 4.95 -15.22
CA MET A 1 -10.17 3.53 -15.64
C MET A 1 -8.96 2.92 -14.98
N ILE A 2 -9.16 2.03 -14.01
CA ILE A 2 -8.08 1.32 -13.33
C ILE A 2 -7.62 0.21 -14.29
N LYS A 3 -6.33 0.20 -14.67
CA LYS A 3 -5.75 -0.88 -15.48
C LYS A 3 -5.59 -2.13 -14.61
N LEU A 4 -6.44 -3.14 -14.82
CA LEU A 4 -6.08 -4.52 -14.50
C LEU A 4 -4.77 -4.85 -15.26
N GLY A 5 -3.88 -5.66 -14.68
CA GLY A 5 -2.56 -5.94 -15.27
C GLY A 5 -2.65 -6.38 -16.74
N ASP A 6 -1.63 -6.08 -17.54
CA ASP A 6 -1.61 -6.46 -18.95
C ASP A 6 -1.70 -7.99 -19.08
N ILE A 7 -2.72 -8.48 -19.80
CA ILE A 7 -2.98 -9.91 -19.96
C ILE A 7 -1.93 -10.53 -20.89
N ASP A 8 -1.16 -11.47 -20.37
CA ASP A 8 -0.25 -12.29 -21.17
C ASP A 8 -1.02 -13.40 -21.90
N LEU A 9 -1.32 -13.16 -23.18
CA LEU A 9 -2.07 -14.10 -24.03
C LEU A 9 -1.42 -15.49 -24.12
N LYS A 10 -0.08 -15.57 -24.08
CA LYS A 10 0.63 -16.85 -24.17
C LYS A 10 0.43 -17.65 -22.90
N GLN A 11 0.51 -17.00 -21.74
CA GLN A 11 0.30 -17.65 -20.45
C GLN A 11 -1.16 -18.08 -20.28
N VAL A 12 -2.13 -17.25 -20.70
CA VAL A 12 -3.55 -17.64 -20.74
C VAL A 12 -3.76 -18.85 -21.65
N GLY A 13 -3.21 -18.82 -22.85
CA GLY A 13 -3.31 -19.93 -23.79
C GLY A 13 -2.75 -21.24 -23.24
N LYS A 14 -1.59 -21.16 -22.57
CA LYS A 14 -1.00 -22.31 -21.88
C LYS A 14 -1.93 -22.85 -20.79
N ARG A 15 -2.51 -22.00 -19.95
CA ARG A 15 -3.47 -22.43 -18.91
C ARG A 15 -4.70 -23.11 -19.51
N ILE A 16 -5.27 -22.56 -20.59
CA ILE A 16 -6.40 -23.18 -21.30
C ILE A 16 -6.01 -24.57 -21.83
N PHE A 17 -4.82 -24.70 -22.43
CA PHE A 17 -4.30 -25.98 -22.90
C PHE A 17 -4.17 -27.00 -21.75
N ASP A 18 -3.57 -26.58 -20.64
CA ASP A 18 -3.34 -27.42 -19.47
C ASP A 18 -4.67 -27.89 -18.85
N ILE A 19 -5.67 -27.00 -18.74
CA ILE A 19 -7.03 -27.32 -18.29
C ILE A 19 -7.69 -28.34 -19.23
N ARG A 20 -7.65 -28.13 -20.55
CA ARG A 20 -8.23 -29.09 -21.50
C ARG A 20 -7.55 -30.46 -21.37
N LYS A 21 -6.23 -30.48 -21.20
CA LYS A 21 -5.47 -31.72 -21.08
C LYS A 21 -5.71 -32.44 -19.77
N SER A 22 -5.92 -31.75 -18.65
CA SER A 22 -6.29 -32.38 -17.38
C SER A 22 -7.65 -33.10 -17.46
N LEU A 23 -8.54 -32.64 -18.35
CA LEU A 23 -9.82 -33.28 -18.67
C LEU A 23 -9.72 -34.42 -19.70
N ASN A 24 -8.52 -34.72 -20.22
CA ASN A 24 -8.28 -35.70 -21.29
C ASN A 24 -9.05 -35.44 -22.60
N GLN A 25 -9.39 -34.18 -22.90
CA GLN A 25 -10.19 -33.82 -24.07
C GLN A 25 -9.34 -33.40 -25.27
N THR A 26 -9.81 -33.72 -26.46
CA THR A 26 -9.35 -33.13 -27.72
C THR A 26 -9.84 -31.69 -27.85
N GLN A 27 -9.21 -30.91 -28.73
CA GLN A 27 -9.65 -29.53 -29.02
C GLN A 27 -11.11 -29.48 -29.53
N ALA A 28 -11.55 -30.50 -30.27
CA ALA A 28 -12.92 -30.58 -30.78
C ALA A 28 -13.92 -30.85 -29.66
N GLU A 29 -13.63 -31.82 -28.78
CA GLU A 29 -14.48 -32.13 -27.63
C GLU A 29 -14.58 -30.94 -26.67
N PHE A 30 -13.46 -30.30 -26.35
CA PHE A 30 -13.44 -29.11 -25.50
C PHE A 30 -14.23 -27.95 -26.13
N GLY A 31 -14.12 -27.78 -27.44
CA GLY A 31 -14.90 -26.77 -28.16
C GLY A 31 -16.40 -27.02 -28.11
N ALA A 32 -16.84 -28.28 -28.25
CA ALA A 32 -18.24 -28.66 -28.13
C ALA A 32 -18.82 -28.32 -26.74
N PHE A 33 -18.04 -28.53 -25.67
CA PHE A 33 -18.45 -28.15 -24.31
C PHE A 33 -18.60 -26.63 -24.08
N LEU A 34 -17.90 -25.79 -24.86
CA LEU A 34 -17.88 -24.33 -24.72
C LEU A 34 -18.83 -23.62 -25.71
N GLY A 35 -19.93 -24.28 -26.06
CA GLY A 35 -20.93 -23.79 -27.02
C GLY A 35 -20.51 -23.97 -28.48
N ASP A 36 -20.14 -25.20 -28.87
CA ASP A 36 -19.82 -25.59 -30.24
C ASP A 36 -18.74 -24.72 -30.91
N VAL A 37 -17.66 -24.47 -30.17
CA VAL A 37 -16.50 -23.75 -30.67
C VAL A 37 -15.68 -24.62 -31.63
N ASP A 38 -15.36 -24.05 -32.79
CA ASP A 38 -14.48 -24.72 -33.76
C ASP A 38 -13.08 -25.00 -33.18
N ARG A 39 -12.56 -26.19 -33.48
CA ARG A 39 -11.23 -26.66 -33.07
C ARG A 39 -10.12 -25.64 -33.38
N SER A 40 -10.20 -24.95 -34.52
CA SER A 40 -9.20 -23.95 -34.91
C SER A 40 -9.19 -22.74 -33.99
N LEU A 41 -10.33 -22.37 -33.39
CA LEU A 41 -10.42 -21.28 -32.44
C LEU A 41 -9.83 -21.68 -31.08
N ILE A 42 -10.10 -22.91 -30.61
CA ILE A 42 -9.42 -23.47 -29.42
C ILE A 42 -7.90 -23.44 -29.61
N SER A 43 -7.43 -23.88 -30.79
CA SER A 43 -5.99 -23.85 -31.12
C SER A 43 -5.42 -22.43 -31.09
N LYS A 44 -6.16 -21.41 -31.55
CA LYS A 44 -5.71 -20.01 -31.48
C LYS A 44 -5.61 -19.52 -30.03
N TRP A 45 -6.56 -19.88 -29.16
CA TRP A 45 -6.49 -19.54 -27.73
C TRP A 45 -5.28 -20.20 -27.08
N GLU A 46 -5.09 -21.50 -27.29
CA GLU A 46 -3.96 -22.26 -26.72
C GLU A 46 -2.60 -21.75 -27.20
N GLN A 47 -2.54 -21.24 -28.42
CA GLN A 47 -1.34 -20.59 -28.98
C GLN A 47 -1.17 -19.14 -28.51
N GLY A 48 -2.09 -18.60 -27.73
CA GLY A 48 -2.09 -17.20 -27.27
C GLY A 48 -2.22 -16.18 -28.39
N LYS A 49 -2.97 -16.51 -29.46
CA LYS A 49 -3.21 -15.58 -30.58
C LYS A 49 -4.35 -14.59 -30.30
N ASN A 50 -5.31 -15.00 -29.49
CA ASN A 50 -6.44 -14.18 -29.03
C ASN A 50 -7.03 -14.77 -27.75
N LEU A 51 -7.83 -13.97 -27.03
CA LEU A 51 -8.59 -14.43 -25.86
C LEU A 51 -9.92 -15.07 -26.27
N PRO A 52 -10.44 -16.01 -25.45
CA PRO A 52 -11.87 -16.30 -25.45
C PRO A 52 -12.67 -15.05 -25.05
N ASN A 53 -13.98 -15.05 -25.34
CA ASN A 53 -14.86 -14.00 -24.84
C ASN A 53 -15.15 -14.19 -23.34
N ARG A 54 -15.80 -13.20 -22.72
CA ARG A 54 -16.10 -13.21 -21.27
C ARG A 54 -16.83 -14.48 -20.82
N GLU A 55 -17.89 -14.86 -21.53
CA GLU A 55 -18.70 -16.05 -21.21
C GLU A 55 -17.85 -17.33 -21.22
N ARG A 56 -16.99 -17.50 -22.22
CA ARG A 56 -16.11 -18.68 -22.30
C ARG A 56 -14.99 -18.66 -21.27
N ILE A 57 -14.49 -17.48 -20.89
CA ILE A 57 -13.54 -17.35 -19.77
C ILE A 57 -14.21 -17.84 -18.48
N GLU A 58 -15.47 -17.45 -18.23
CA GLU A 58 -16.24 -17.89 -17.07
C GLU A 58 -16.49 -19.41 -17.09
N GLU A 59 -16.84 -19.98 -18.24
CA GLU A 59 -17.03 -21.43 -18.41
C GLU A 59 -15.74 -22.23 -18.19
N ILE A 60 -14.63 -21.82 -18.81
CA ILE A 60 -13.33 -22.48 -18.67
C ILE A 60 -12.86 -22.42 -17.22
N ALA A 61 -12.98 -21.26 -16.57
CA ALA A 61 -12.60 -21.09 -15.17
C ALA A 61 -13.45 -22.00 -14.26
N LYS A 62 -14.76 -22.05 -14.50
CA LYS A 62 -15.68 -22.94 -13.78
C LYS A 62 -15.34 -24.42 -13.96
N LEU A 63 -14.99 -24.85 -15.18
CA LEU A 63 -14.58 -26.23 -15.47
C LEU A 63 -13.30 -26.62 -14.69
N ALA A 64 -12.38 -25.68 -14.53
CA ALA A 64 -11.13 -25.88 -13.80
C ALA A 64 -11.25 -25.68 -12.29
N GLY A 65 -12.39 -25.17 -11.79
CA GLY A 65 -12.59 -24.85 -10.38
C GLY A 65 -11.75 -23.66 -9.89
N ILE A 66 -11.42 -22.73 -10.79
CA ILE A 66 -10.61 -21.53 -10.50
C ILE A 66 -11.42 -20.25 -10.79
N SER A 67 -10.91 -19.10 -10.34
CA SER A 67 -11.50 -17.81 -10.69
C SER A 67 -11.15 -17.40 -12.13
N THR A 68 -11.91 -16.46 -12.70
CA THR A 68 -11.58 -15.86 -14.01
C THR A 68 -10.24 -15.13 -13.96
N ASP A 69 -9.90 -14.53 -12.83
CA ASP A 69 -8.62 -13.85 -12.62
C ASP A 69 -7.47 -14.85 -12.60
N GLU A 70 -7.64 -16.01 -11.97
CA GLU A 70 -6.62 -17.06 -12.00
C GLU A 70 -6.40 -17.61 -13.41
N LEU A 71 -7.45 -17.72 -14.22
CA LEU A 71 -7.31 -18.10 -15.62
C LEU A 71 -6.58 -17.02 -16.43
N LEU A 72 -6.86 -15.75 -16.18
CA LEU A 72 -6.31 -14.62 -16.94
C LEU A 72 -4.89 -14.24 -16.51
N TYR A 73 -4.58 -14.28 -15.23
CA TYR A 73 -3.35 -13.76 -14.64
C TYR A 73 -2.46 -14.87 -14.06
N GLY A 74 -3.02 -16.02 -13.71
CA GLY A 74 -2.34 -17.13 -13.03
C GLY A 74 -2.68 -17.17 -11.54
N SER A 75 -2.07 -18.13 -10.81
CA SER A 75 -2.27 -18.19 -9.37
C SER A 75 -1.86 -16.86 -8.73
N LEU A 76 -2.55 -16.48 -7.67
CA LEU A 76 -2.27 -15.24 -6.95
C LEU A 76 -0.78 -15.14 -6.58
N LYS A 77 -0.22 -16.24 -6.09
CA LYS A 77 1.18 -16.33 -5.71
C LYS A 77 2.12 -16.14 -6.90
N ASP A 78 1.86 -16.77 -8.04
CA ASP A 78 2.71 -16.63 -9.23
C ASP A 78 2.65 -15.22 -9.80
N PHE A 79 1.46 -14.61 -9.79
CA PHE A 79 1.26 -13.24 -10.26
C PHE A 79 2.05 -12.24 -9.42
N HIS A 80 1.96 -12.36 -8.09
CA HIS A 80 2.75 -11.55 -7.16
C HIS A 80 4.25 -11.83 -7.29
N TYR A 81 4.65 -13.09 -7.46
CA TYR A 81 6.06 -13.46 -7.60
C TYR A 81 6.68 -12.85 -8.85
N LYS A 82 5.94 -12.81 -9.97
CA LYS A 82 6.38 -12.15 -11.20
C LYS A 82 6.72 -10.68 -10.93
N ILE A 83 5.79 -9.93 -10.34
CA ILE A 83 5.95 -8.50 -10.08
C ILE A 83 7.05 -8.25 -9.03
N PHE A 84 7.11 -9.08 -7.98
CA PHE A 84 8.18 -9.03 -6.98
C PHE A 84 9.55 -9.25 -7.62
N ASN A 85 9.66 -10.21 -8.54
CA ASN A 85 10.90 -10.48 -9.25
C ASN A 85 11.29 -9.33 -10.19
N GLU A 86 10.34 -8.72 -10.89
CA GLU A 86 10.59 -7.51 -11.69
C GLU A 86 11.12 -6.39 -10.79
N TYR A 87 10.42 -6.07 -9.70
CA TYR A 87 10.84 -5.06 -8.72
C TYR A 87 12.26 -5.33 -8.16
N TRP A 88 12.54 -6.58 -7.80
CA TRP A 88 13.84 -7.00 -7.26
C TRP A 88 15.01 -6.77 -8.23
N ASN A 89 14.75 -6.87 -9.53
CA ASN A 89 15.76 -6.70 -10.57
C ASN A 89 15.85 -5.26 -11.08
N GLU A 90 14.76 -4.51 -11.05
CA GLU A 90 14.67 -3.12 -11.52
C GLU A 90 15.12 -2.11 -10.44
N THR A 91 15.07 -2.49 -9.17
CA THR A 91 15.37 -1.60 -8.03
C THR A 91 16.73 -1.92 -7.42
N ASP A 92 17.40 -0.89 -6.89
CA ASP A 92 18.59 -1.08 -6.06
C ASP A 92 18.19 -1.61 -4.68
N ILE A 93 18.07 -2.94 -4.57
CA ILE A 93 17.78 -3.62 -3.31
C ILE A 93 19.05 -3.63 -2.43
N PRO A 94 18.98 -3.12 -1.17
CA PRO A 94 20.09 -3.17 -0.22
C PRO A 94 20.74 -4.55 -0.09
N SER A 95 22.07 -4.57 0.07
CA SER A 95 22.87 -5.81 0.05
C SER A 95 22.43 -6.83 1.10
N TYR A 96 22.05 -6.38 2.30
CA TYR A 96 21.63 -7.25 3.39
C TYR A 96 20.31 -7.99 3.06
N PHE A 97 19.39 -7.39 2.28
CA PHE A 97 18.23 -8.13 1.76
C PHE A 97 18.65 -9.16 0.71
N ARG A 98 19.65 -8.86 -0.10
CA ARG A 98 20.18 -9.81 -1.10
C ARG A 98 20.83 -11.02 -0.43
N GLU A 99 21.48 -10.85 0.72
CA GLU A 99 22.02 -11.95 1.53
C GLU A 99 20.92 -12.88 2.08
N ILE A 100 19.76 -12.34 2.46
CA ILE A 100 18.59 -13.14 2.89
C ILE A 100 18.06 -13.99 1.72
N GLY A 101 18.13 -13.46 0.51
CA GLY A 101 17.74 -14.13 -0.72
C GLY A 101 16.30 -13.82 -1.15
N LYS A 102 16.13 -13.62 -2.46
CA LYS A 102 14.88 -13.20 -3.10
C LYS A 102 13.67 -14.08 -2.73
N ASP A 103 13.83 -15.40 -2.79
CA ASP A 103 12.70 -16.32 -2.58
C ASP A 103 12.21 -16.29 -1.12
N LYS A 104 13.13 -16.11 -0.18
CA LYS A 104 12.79 -15.93 1.24
C LYS A 104 12.11 -14.59 1.46
N MET A 105 12.61 -13.52 0.86
CA MET A 105 11.99 -12.19 0.92
C MET A 105 10.58 -12.20 0.34
N PHE A 106 10.38 -12.86 -0.81
CA PHE A 106 9.05 -13.03 -1.39
C PHE A 106 8.11 -13.81 -0.47
N SER A 107 8.60 -14.88 0.16
CA SER A 107 7.80 -15.66 1.12
C SER A 107 7.31 -14.80 2.29
N GLU A 108 8.15 -13.93 2.84
CA GLU A 108 7.76 -13.02 3.92
C GLU A 108 6.79 -11.93 3.44
N TYR A 109 7.09 -11.29 2.31
CA TYR A 109 6.18 -10.35 1.65
C TYR A 109 4.78 -10.95 1.49
N PHE A 110 4.70 -12.15 0.90
CA PHE A 110 3.43 -12.78 0.57
C PHE A 110 2.62 -13.21 1.80
N LYS A 111 3.28 -13.49 2.93
CA LYS A 111 2.60 -13.73 4.22
C LYS A 111 2.10 -12.45 4.87
N SER A 112 2.87 -11.37 4.76
CA SER A 112 2.61 -10.11 5.45
C SER A 112 1.48 -9.28 4.82
N ALA A 113 1.24 -9.46 3.53
CA ALA A 113 0.41 -8.55 2.78
C ALA A 113 -1.09 -8.91 2.86
N ASN A 114 -1.90 -7.91 3.21
CA ASN A 114 -3.36 -7.99 3.14
C ASN A 114 -3.82 -7.30 1.85
N PHE A 115 -3.98 -8.07 0.78
CA PHE A 115 -4.21 -7.53 -0.57
C PHE A 115 -5.65 -7.06 -0.76
N SER A 116 -5.89 -5.74 -0.81
CA SER A 116 -7.23 -5.21 -1.14
C SER A 116 -7.56 -5.34 -2.63
N ASP A 117 -6.54 -5.28 -3.50
CA ASP A 117 -6.65 -5.50 -4.95
C ASP A 117 -5.52 -6.44 -5.45
N PRO A 118 -5.69 -7.76 -5.27
CA PRO A 118 -4.63 -8.76 -5.43
C PRO A 118 -4.15 -9.00 -6.88
N TYR A 119 -4.81 -8.43 -7.89
CA TYR A 119 -4.41 -8.59 -9.30
C TYR A 119 -4.08 -7.25 -9.98
N ASN A 120 -3.95 -6.18 -9.20
CA ASN A 120 -3.58 -4.87 -9.68
C ASN A 120 -2.07 -4.63 -9.52
N GLU A 121 -1.34 -4.58 -10.64
CA GLU A 121 0.12 -4.44 -10.62
C GLU A 121 0.60 -3.19 -9.87
N HIS A 122 -0.07 -2.05 -10.04
CA HIS A 122 0.32 -0.82 -9.35
C HIS A 122 0.19 -0.96 -7.83
N SER A 123 -0.92 -1.53 -7.37
CA SER A 123 -1.16 -1.80 -5.94
C SER A 123 -0.12 -2.77 -5.40
N ILE A 124 0.17 -3.84 -6.14
CA ILE A 124 1.20 -4.83 -5.77
C ILE A 124 2.58 -4.17 -5.64
N ARG A 125 2.99 -3.32 -6.59
CA ARG A 125 4.25 -2.58 -6.51
C ARG A 125 4.31 -1.65 -5.30
N ILE A 126 3.20 -0.99 -4.95
CA ILE A 126 3.10 -0.19 -3.72
C ILE A 126 3.32 -1.06 -2.48
N TYR A 127 2.68 -2.23 -2.40
CA TYR A 127 2.86 -3.15 -1.28
C TYR A 127 4.27 -3.71 -1.17
N ILE A 128 4.92 -4.02 -2.31
CA ILE A 128 6.31 -4.48 -2.32
C ILE A 128 7.23 -3.37 -1.80
N TYR A 129 7.06 -2.14 -2.28
CA TYR A 129 7.81 -0.99 -1.80
C TYR A 129 7.63 -0.76 -0.29
N ALA A 130 6.38 -0.78 0.19
CA ALA A 130 6.07 -0.62 1.60
C ALA A 130 6.73 -1.72 2.45
N PHE A 131 6.65 -2.97 2.02
CA PHE A 131 7.31 -4.10 2.68
C PHE A 131 8.82 -3.91 2.82
N PHE A 132 9.52 -3.54 1.74
CA PHE A 132 10.97 -3.29 1.81
C PHE A 132 11.29 -2.07 2.67
N LYS A 133 10.48 -1.02 2.60
CA LYS A 133 10.66 0.21 3.39
C LYS A 133 10.49 -0.06 4.88
N GLU A 134 9.44 -0.77 5.29
CA GLU A 134 9.23 -1.16 6.69
C GLU A 134 10.39 -1.99 7.23
N LEU A 135 10.91 -2.93 6.43
CA LEU A 135 12.04 -3.74 6.82
C LEU A 135 13.36 -2.95 6.85
N ASP A 136 13.55 -1.97 5.96
CA ASP A 136 14.73 -1.10 5.93
C ASP A 136 14.70 -0.10 7.08
N ASP A 137 13.54 0.49 7.38
CA ASP A 137 13.32 1.32 8.57
C ASP A 137 13.61 0.52 9.86
N TYR A 138 13.38 -0.80 9.85
CA TYR A 138 13.74 -1.70 10.96
C TYR A 138 15.22 -2.15 10.96
N HIS A 139 15.83 -2.37 9.80
CA HIS A 139 17.23 -2.81 9.66
C HIS A 139 18.25 -1.66 9.75
N SER A 140 17.78 -0.44 9.55
CA SER A 140 18.53 0.80 9.72
C SER A 140 17.81 1.66 10.77
N PRO A 141 17.81 1.26 12.06
CA PRO A 141 17.37 2.13 13.14
C PRO A 141 18.43 3.24 13.27
N THR A 142 18.39 4.18 12.33
CA THR A 142 19.18 5.38 12.40
C THR A 142 18.57 6.26 13.48
N ASP A 143 19.41 7.03 14.16
CA ASP A 143 18.92 8.10 15.06
C ASP A 143 17.90 8.98 14.32
N LYS A 144 18.07 9.18 13.00
CA LYS A 144 17.12 9.84 12.11
C LYS A 144 15.75 9.14 12.02
N ALA A 145 15.70 7.82 11.88
CA ALA A 145 14.44 7.09 11.83
C ALA A 145 13.70 7.17 13.18
N ALA A 146 14.42 6.94 14.29
CA ALA A 146 13.85 7.03 15.64
C ALA A 146 13.29 8.43 15.94
N LEU A 147 14.02 9.49 15.58
CA LEU A 147 13.58 10.87 15.77
C LEU A 147 12.38 11.23 14.87
N ASN A 148 12.35 10.77 13.61
CA ASN A 148 11.20 10.99 12.72
C ASN A 148 9.94 10.25 13.22
N THR A 149 10.07 9.03 13.74
CA THR A 149 8.94 8.29 14.32
C THR A 149 8.38 9.02 15.54
N LEU A 150 9.25 9.44 16.47
CA LEU A 150 8.82 10.16 17.66
C LEU A 150 8.17 11.51 17.33
N GLU A 151 8.69 12.24 16.34
CA GLU A 151 8.09 13.48 15.84
C GLU A 151 6.67 13.24 15.30
N ALA A 152 6.50 12.20 14.48
CA ALA A 152 5.21 11.81 13.94
C ALA A 152 4.20 11.41 15.04
N ASP A 153 4.66 10.67 16.06
CA ASP A 153 3.80 10.25 17.18
C ASP A 153 3.33 11.44 18.03
N ILE A 154 4.20 12.43 18.27
CA ILE A 154 3.83 13.68 18.95
C ILE A 154 2.77 14.44 18.14
N PHE A 155 2.97 14.55 16.82
CA PHE A 155 2.03 15.21 15.92
C PHE A 155 0.66 14.52 15.92
N ASN A 156 0.64 13.19 15.75
CA ASN A 156 -0.58 12.39 15.76
C ASN A 156 -1.32 12.51 17.10
N SER A 157 -0.59 12.51 18.20
CA SER A 157 -1.16 12.71 19.54
C SER A 157 -1.87 14.06 19.66
N ALA A 158 -1.31 15.13 19.08
CA ALA A 158 -1.94 16.45 19.08
C ALA A 158 -3.24 16.48 18.26
N ILE A 159 -3.27 15.82 17.09
CA ILE A 159 -4.49 15.66 16.29
C ILE A 159 -5.58 14.96 17.11
N VAL A 160 -5.25 13.80 17.69
CA VAL A 160 -6.20 13.01 18.47
C VAL A 160 -6.73 13.80 19.66
N LEU A 161 -5.89 14.57 20.36
CA LEU A 161 -6.32 15.45 21.43
C LEU A 161 -7.29 16.53 20.95
N ASN A 162 -6.99 17.18 19.82
CA ASN A 162 -7.87 18.21 19.25
C ASN A 162 -9.23 17.64 18.85
N GLU A 163 -9.26 16.47 18.20
CA GLU A 163 -10.51 15.76 17.87
C GLU A 163 -11.27 15.29 19.11
N THR A 164 -10.56 14.93 20.17
CA THR A 164 -11.17 14.52 21.44
C THR A 164 -11.84 15.70 22.13
N TYR A 165 -11.14 16.82 22.25
CA TYR A 165 -11.56 18.00 23.01
C TYR A 165 -12.49 18.94 22.25
N LYS A 166 -12.36 19.03 20.92
CA LYS A 166 -13.07 20.03 20.11
C LYS A 166 -14.02 19.40 19.11
N SER A 167 -15.05 20.16 18.76
CA SER A 167 -15.98 19.87 17.67
C SER A 167 -16.00 21.04 16.70
N SER A 168 -16.05 20.75 15.41
CA SER A 168 -16.30 21.74 14.37
C SER A 168 -17.79 21.74 13.97
N PHE A 169 -18.35 22.92 13.75
CA PHE A 169 -19.73 23.10 13.28
C PHE A 169 -19.86 24.33 12.41
N ILE A 170 -20.87 24.37 11.54
CA ILE A 170 -21.09 25.51 10.64
C ILE A 170 -22.09 26.48 11.27
N ARG A 171 -21.72 27.75 11.38
CA ARG A 171 -22.60 28.83 11.82
C ARG A 171 -22.46 30.02 10.88
N ASN A 172 -23.56 30.51 10.32
CA ASN A 172 -23.58 31.61 9.35
C ASN A 172 -22.64 31.39 8.15
N GLY A 173 -22.50 30.14 7.68
CA GLY A 173 -21.64 29.79 6.54
C GLY A 173 -20.15 29.73 6.85
N THR A 174 -19.73 29.89 8.12
CA THR A 174 -18.33 29.73 8.54
C THR A 174 -18.17 28.52 9.47
N ILE A 175 -17.03 27.83 9.37
CA ILE A 175 -16.66 26.76 10.30
C ILE A 175 -16.24 27.42 11.63
N GLN A 176 -16.89 27.00 12.69
CA GLN A 176 -16.60 27.36 14.08
C GLN A 176 -16.04 26.13 14.79
N ILE A 177 -15.14 26.35 15.74
CA ILE A 177 -14.57 25.30 16.59
C ILE A 177 -14.90 25.65 18.04
N ALA A 178 -15.43 24.70 18.79
CA ALA A 178 -15.65 24.83 20.23
C ALA A 178 -15.21 23.58 20.97
N PHE A 179 -14.92 23.74 22.26
CA PHE A 179 -14.73 22.60 23.16
C PHE A 179 -16.04 21.83 23.33
N LYS A 180 -15.94 20.50 23.39
CA LYS A 180 -17.08 19.62 23.68
C LYS A 180 -17.51 19.78 25.13
N ASP A 181 -18.78 19.52 25.40
CA ASP A 181 -19.36 19.63 26.74
C ASP A 181 -18.60 18.78 27.76
N GLY A 182 -18.32 19.37 28.93
CA GLY A 182 -17.58 18.73 30.02
C GLY A 182 -16.05 18.73 29.87
N MET A 183 -15.49 19.22 28.76
CA MET A 183 -14.05 19.36 28.59
C MET A 183 -13.52 20.64 29.23
N ASN A 184 -12.35 20.55 29.89
CA ASN A 184 -11.68 21.69 30.50
C ASN A 184 -10.64 22.29 29.52
N PRO A 185 -10.84 23.54 29.03
CA PRO A 185 -9.91 24.20 28.12
C PRO A 185 -8.48 24.36 28.68
N GLU A 186 -8.34 24.55 29.99
CA GLU A 186 -7.02 24.74 30.61
C GLU A 186 -6.23 23.43 30.66
N ILE A 187 -6.90 22.30 30.85
CA ILE A 187 -6.25 20.98 30.74
C ILE A 187 -5.82 20.73 29.30
N TYR A 188 -6.66 21.07 28.31
CA TYR A 188 -6.29 20.96 26.89
C TYR A 188 -5.04 21.79 26.57
N LYS A 189 -5.00 23.06 26.98
CA LYS A 189 -3.85 23.93 26.77
C LYS A 189 -2.57 23.32 27.36
N GLU A 190 -2.64 22.79 28.57
CA GLU A 190 -1.49 22.16 29.21
C GLU A 190 -1.04 20.89 28.47
N LEU A 191 -1.96 20.05 28.00
CA LEU A 191 -1.62 18.85 27.23
C LEU A 191 -0.96 19.21 25.88
N ILE A 192 -1.46 20.23 25.19
CA ILE A 192 -0.83 20.71 23.95
C ILE A 192 0.55 21.33 24.26
N ARG A 193 0.70 22.06 25.37
CA ARG A 193 2.00 22.61 25.82
C ARG A 193 3.02 21.49 26.04
N VAL A 194 2.62 20.39 26.69
CA VAL A 194 3.46 19.20 26.89
C VAL A 194 3.92 18.60 25.56
N LEU A 195 3.03 18.45 24.58
CA LEU A 195 3.40 17.95 23.25
C LEU A 195 4.33 18.92 22.51
N GLY A 196 4.10 20.23 22.61
CA GLY A 196 4.97 21.25 22.04
C GLY A 196 6.37 21.24 22.65
N GLU A 197 6.50 21.08 23.97
CA GLU A 197 7.80 20.93 24.64
C GLU A 197 8.51 19.64 24.21
N ALA A 198 7.78 18.53 24.06
CA ALA A 198 8.33 17.28 23.57
C ALA A 198 8.88 17.45 22.14
N GLN A 199 8.12 18.08 21.24
CA GLN A 199 8.56 18.35 19.87
C GLN A 199 9.83 19.20 19.83
N LYS A 200 9.88 20.29 20.61
CA LYS A 200 11.08 21.14 20.71
C LYS A 200 12.33 20.36 21.14
N LYS A 201 12.19 19.44 22.10
CA LYS A 201 13.30 18.58 22.55
C LYS A 201 13.76 17.62 21.45
N VAL A 202 12.83 17.01 20.71
CA VAL A 202 13.16 16.11 19.59
C VAL A 202 13.90 16.84 18.48
N VAL A 203 13.42 18.04 18.10
CA VAL A 203 14.08 18.89 17.10
C VAL A 203 15.49 19.26 17.55
N LYS A 204 15.65 19.71 18.79
CA LYS A 204 16.96 20.05 19.35
C LYS A 204 17.93 18.87 19.33
N ILE A 205 17.48 17.67 19.68
CA ILE A 205 18.33 16.46 19.61
C ILE A 205 18.75 16.19 18.15
N ALA A 206 17.86 16.37 17.19
CA ALA A 206 18.18 16.19 15.77
C ALA A 206 19.24 17.20 15.30
N GLU A 207 19.08 18.48 15.65
CA GLU A 207 20.03 19.55 15.34
C GLU A 207 21.42 19.30 15.95
N GLU A 208 21.49 18.93 17.24
CA GLU A 208 22.74 18.66 17.95
C GLU A 208 23.52 17.47 17.37
N ASN A 209 22.88 16.64 16.54
CA ASN A 209 23.47 15.45 15.92
C ASN A 209 23.54 15.55 14.38
N ASP A 210 23.36 16.74 13.79
CA ASP A 210 23.37 16.98 12.33
C ASP A 210 22.36 16.10 11.55
N ILE A 211 21.20 15.81 12.16
CA ILE A 211 20.14 14.98 11.59
C ILE A 211 19.02 15.86 11.02
N GLU A 212 18.84 15.82 9.70
CA GLU A 212 17.71 16.48 9.05
C GLU A 212 16.42 15.65 9.20
N LEU A 213 15.39 16.19 9.85
CA LEU A 213 14.07 15.56 9.98
C LEU A 213 13.23 15.76 8.70
N LYS A 214 12.42 14.75 8.34
CA LYS A 214 11.64 14.74 7.08
C LYS A 214 10.43 15.70 7.06
N ASN A 215 10.03 16.25 8.22
CA ASN A 215 8.78 17.02 8.39
C ASN A 215 8.99 18.49 8.76
N ILE A 216 10.01 19.15 8.20
CA ILE A 216 10.18 20.59 8.30
C ILE A 216 9.20 21.27 7.32
N THR A 217 7.93 21.37 7.69
CA THR A 217 6.98 22.35 7.09
C THR A 217 5.72 22.62 7.92
N MET A 218 5.65 22.19 9.19
CA MET A 218 4.59 22.62 10.11
C MET A 218 5.10 23.36 11.36
N ILE A 219 6.42 23.47 11.53
CA ILE A 219 7.03 23.93 12.78
C ILE A 219 7.09 25.46 12.90
N ASP A 220 7.12 26.23 11.81
CA ASP A 220 7.28 27.70 11.91
C ASP A 220 5.96 28.49 12.04
N GLY A 221 4.89 27.84 12.50
CA GLY A 221 3.69 28.57 12.91
C GLY A 221 2.40 27.79 12.73
N TYR A 222 2.34 26.80 11.83
CA TYR A 222 1.10 26.06 11.58
C TYR A 222 0.69 25.16 12.76
N PHE A 223 1.62 24.53 13.47
CA PHE A 223 1.27 23.71 14.64
C PHE A 223 0.65 24.57 15.77
N TYR A 224 1.28 25.71 16.10
CA TYR A 224 0.76 26.65 17.10
C TYR A 224 -0.54 27.34 16.65
N ASN A 225 -0.64 27.75 15.38
CA ASN A 225 -1.86 28.35 14.82
C ASN A 225 -3.01 27.34 14.69
N PHE A 226 -2.75 26.09 14.35
CA PHE A 226 -3.75 25.04 14.18
C PHE A 226 -4.35 24.58 15.51
N PHE A 227 -3.54 24.55 16.58
CA PHE A 227 -4.00 24.16 17.91
C PHE A 227 -4.41 25.33 18.82
N GLY A 228 -4.13 26.57 18.41
CA GLY A 228 -4.59 27.82 19.03
C GLY A 228 -3.75 28.27 20.23
N LEU A 229 -2.42 28.26 20.07
CA LEU A 229 -1.45 28.61 21.12
C LEU A 229 -0.79 30.00 20.95
N ASP A 230 -1.21 30.80 19.97
CA ASP A 230 -0.72 32.19 19.86
C ASP A 230 -1.45 33.07 20.89
N ASP A 231 -0.73 33.42 21.95
CA ASP A 231 -0.43 34.82 22.31
C ASP A 231 0.65 34.84 23.43
N ASP A 232 1.75 35.57 23.16
CA ASP A 232 2.70 36.26 24.07
C ASP A 232 4.15 35.78 24.36
N ASP A 233 4.63 34.57 24.04
CA ASP A 233 6.00 34.16 24.51
C ASP A 233 7.07 33.87 23.43
N TYR A 234 6.87 34.25 22.16
CA TYR A 234 7.82 33.95 21.06
C TYR A 234 8.60 35.15 20.51
N LEU A 235 9.01 36.10 21.35
CA LEU A 235 9.89 37.21 20.93
C LEU A 235 11.14 37.49 21.77
N ASP A 236 11.48 36.69 22.79
CA ASP A 236 12.70 36.92 23.57
C ASP A 236 13.61 35.68 23.63
N SER A 237 14.17 35.26 22.49
CA SER A 237 15.54 34.70 22.38
C SER A 237 15.77 34.01 21.03
N PHE A 238 16.38 34.74 20.08
CA PHE A 238 17.38 34.17 19.17
C PHE A 238 18.76 34.52 19.72
#